data_AF-A0A399SIR8-F1
#
_entry.id   AF-A0A399SIR8-F1
#
_cell.length_a   1.000
_cell.length_b   1.000
_cell.length_c   1.000
_cell.angle_alpha   90.00
_cell.angle_beta   90.00
_cell.angle_gamma   90.00
#
_symmetry.space_group_name_H-M   'P 1'
#
loop_
_entity.id
_entity.type
_entity.pdbx_description
1 polymer ?
#
loop_
_entity_poly.entity_id
_entity_poly.type
_entity_poly.pdbx_seq_one_letter_code
_entity_poly.pdbx_strand_id
1 'polypeptide(L)'
;ALRELGARAVQVDGSPAGDGGGALAGIAALDLTGIRALPAGGALILGDVDAPLTGPAGAAAVYGPQKGATSADVRALDAGLAHLAGLLRVDPATAGAG
;
A
#
# COMPACT_ATOMS: atom_id res chain seq x y z
N ALA A 1 3.27 -7.48 -1.03
CA ALA A 1 3.14 -7.73 -2.47
C ALA A 1 4.35 -7.25 -3.26
N LEU A 2 4.63 -5.94 -3.37
CA LEU A 2 5.73 -5.42 -4.20
C LEU A 2 7.11 -6.00 -3.84
N ARG A 3 7.41 -6.20 -2.54
CA ARG A 3 8.66 -6.85 -2.10
C ARG A 3 8.83 -8.26 -2.68
N GLU A 4 7.76 -9.05 -2.68
CA GLU A 4 7.74 -10.40 -3.28
C GLU A 4 7.88 -10.37 -4.81
N LEU A 5 7.54 -9.24 -5.44
CA LEU A 5 7.78 -9.02 -6.86
C LEU A 5 9.19 -8.48 -7.15
N GLY A 6 10.01 -8.20 -6.14
CA GLY A 6 11.41 -7.76 -6.28
C GLY A 6 11.68 -6.29 -5.93
N ALA A 7 10.68 -5.56 -5.42
CA ALA A 7 10.92 -4.22 -4.89
C ALA A 7 11.71 -4.25 -3.56
N ARG A 8 12.52 -3.23 -3.30
CA ARG A 8 13.17 -3.04 -2.00
C ARG A 8 12.63 -1.78 -1.33
N ALA A 9 12.13 -1.93 -0.11
CA ALA A 9 11.68 -0.84 0.74
C ALA A 9 12.68 -0.66 1.89
N VAL A 10 13.16 0.56 2.10
CA VAL A 10 14.15 0.86 3.14
C VAL A 10 13.70 2.02 4.03
N GLN A 11 14.16 2.02 5.27
CA GLN A 11 14.01 3.13 6.20
C GLN A 11 15.11 4.18 5.97
N VAL A 12 15.06 5.29 6.72
CA VAL A 12 16.01 6.41 6.58
C VAL A 12 17.46 5.99 6.85
N ASP A 13 17.67 5.04 7.74
CA ASP A 13 19.00 4.48 8.06
C ASP A 13 19.49 3.44 7.05
N GLY A 14 18.72 3.18 5.98
CA GLY A 14 19.03 2.20 4.96
C GLY A 14 18.67 0.75 5.33
N SER A 15 18.15 0.51 6.54
CA SER A 15 17.68 -0.83 6.93
C SER A 15 16.41 -1.21 6.16
N PRO A 16 16.14 -2.52 5.95
CA PRO A 16 14.91 -2.97 5.32
C PRO A 16 13.68 -2.55 6.13
N ALA A 17 12.63 -2.08 5.46
CA ALA A 17 11.37 -1.81 6.12
C ALA A 17 10.77 -3.10 6.72
N GLY A 18 10.14 -2.96 7.90
CA GLY A 18 9.42 -4.05 8.56
C GLY A 18 8.22 -4.56 7.76
N ASP A 19 7.57 -5.60 8.27
CA ASP A 19 6.40 -6.20 7.63
C ASP A 19 5.09 -5.58 8.12
N GLY A 20 4.03 -5.78 7.33
CA GLY A 20 2.68 -5.31 7.63
C GLY A 20 2.46 -3.81 7.42
N GLY A 21 1.21 -3.37 7.59
CA GLY A 21 0.79 -1.98 7.33
C GLY A 21 1.41 -0.97 8.30
N GLY A 22 1.74 -1.37 9.52
CA GLY A 22 2.37 -0.50 10.51
C GLY A 22 3.77 0.00 10.10
N ALA A 23 4.47 -0.73 9.24
CA ALA A 23 5.80 -0.34 8.75
C ALA A 23 5.74 0.73 7.63
N LEU A 24 4.58 0.95 7.01
CA LEU A 24 4.46 1.80 5.82
C LEU A 24 4.91 3.24 6.07
N ALA A 25 4.54 3.81 7.22
CA ALA A 25 4.91 5.18 7.59
C ALA A 25 6.44 5.39 7.73
N GLY A 26 7.19 4.32 7.97
CA GLY A 26 8.64 4.35 8.13
C GLY A 26 9.44 4.12 6.85
N ILE A 27 8.78 3.88 5.71
CA ILE A 27 9.47 3.67 4.43
C ILE A 27 10.01 5.02 3.95
N ALA A 28 11.33 5.14 3.83
CA ALA A 28 11.98 6.34 3.31
C ALA A 28 12.11 6.30 1.78
N ALA A 29 12.35 5.11 1.20
CA ALA A 29 12.52 4.95 -0.24
C ALA A 29 12.07 3.57 -0.72
N LEU A 30 11.65 3.53 -1.99
CA LEU A 30 11.34 2.32 -2.74
C LEU A 30 12.25 2.24 -3.95
N ASP A 31 12.96 1.12 -4.07
CA ASP A 31 13.65 0.72 -5.29
C ASP A 31 12.79 -0.32 -6.01
N LEU A 32 12.29 0.07 -7.19
CA LEU A 32 11.43 -0.77 -8.03
C LEU A 32 12.20 -1.43 -9.18
N THR A 33 13.51 -1.21 -9.30
CA THR A 33 14.31 -1.71 -10.43
C THR A 33 14.36 -3.23 -10.50
N GLY A 34 14.23 -3.90 -9.35
CA GLY A 34 14.17 -5.35 -9.24
C GLY A 34 12.79 -5.96 -9.48
N ILE A 35 11.75 -5.15 -9.73
CA ILE A 35 10.39 -5.68 -9.95
C ILE A 35 10.36 -6.57 -11.20
N ARG A 36 9.80 -7.77 -11.06
CA ARG A 36 9.49 -8.68 -12.16
C ARG A 36 8.56 -8.00 -13.16
N ALA A 37 8.93 -8.05 -14.43
CA ALA A 37 8.09 -7.55 -15.52
C ALA A 37 6.73 -8.28 -15.56
N LEU A 38 5.68 -7.53 -15.92
CA LEU A 38 4.37 -8.10 -16.21
C LEU A 38 4.44 -9.05 -17.42
N PRO A 39 3.57 -10.06 -17.49
CA PRO A 39 3.46 -10.91 -18.67
C PRO A 39 2.98 -10.11 -19.89
N ALA A 40 3.17 -10.67 -21.08
CA ALA A 40 2.61 -10.11 -22.30
C ALA A 40 1.08 -10.00 -22.16
N GLY A 41 0.54 -8.79 -22.38
CA GLY A 41 -0.88 -8.48 -22.16
C GLY A 41 -1.21 -7.91 -20.77
N GLY A 42 -0.24 -7.83 -19.86
CA GLY A 42 -0.43 -7.24 -18.54
C GLY A 42 -1.18 -8.13 -17.55
N ALA A 43 -1.69 -7.53 -16.48
CA ALA A 43 -2.51 -8.19 -15.48
C ALA A 43 -3.82 -7.41 -15.29
N LEU A 44 -4.94 -8.11 -15.25
CA LEU A 44 -6.25 -7.55 -14.93
C LEU A 44 -6.67 -8.03 -13.54
N ILE A 45 -6.94 -7.09 -12.64
CA ILE A 45 -7.48 -7.37 -11.32
C ILE A 45 -9.00 -7.20 -11.40
N LEU A 46 -9.75 -8.26 -11.06
CA LEU A 46 -11.20 -8.21 -10.97
C LEU A 46 -11.59 -7.91 -9.52
N GLY A 47 -12.28 -6.79 -9.30
CA GLY A 47 -12.85 -6.39 -8.02
C GLY A 47 -14.33 -6.05 -8.18
N ASP A 48 -15.12 -6.29 -7.14
CA ASP A 48 -16.55 -5.99 -7.06
C ASP A 48 -16.86 -4.77 -6.17
N VAL A 49 -15.83 -4.06 -5.75
CA VAL A 49 -15.90 -2.86 -4.90
C VAL A 49 -15.14 -1.71 -5.53
N ASP A 50 -15.56 -0.49 -5.22
CA ASP A 50 -14.99 0.77 -5.73
C ASP A 50 -14.17 1.52 -4.68
N ALA A 51 -13.96 0.93 -3.49
CA ALA A 51 -13.21 1.53 -2.41
C ALA A 51 -11.83 2.03 -2.89
N PRO A 52 -11.50 3.33 -2.70
CA PRO A 52 -10.17 3.84 -2.98
C PRO A 52 -9.15 3.28 -1.97
N LEU A 53 -7.86 3.56 -2.21
CA LEU A 53 -6.81 3.12 -1.30
C LEU A 53 -6.91 3.80 0.07
N THR A 54 -7.29 5.09 0.11
CA THR A 54 -7.30 5.92 1.32
C THR A 54 -8.58 6.74 1.48
N GLY A 55 -8.82 7.27 2.67
CA GLY A 55 -9.91 8.18 3.00
C GLY A 55 -11.11 7.49 3.66
N PRO A 56 -12.24 8.20 3.85
CA PRO A 56 -13.38 7.70 4.61
C PRO A 56 -14.03 6.44 4.04
N ALA A 57 -13.99 6.26 2.72
CA ALA A 57 -14.43 5.06 2.01
C ALA A 57 -13.26 4.15 1.61
N GLY A 58 -12.05 4.42 2.09
CA GLY A 58 -10.84 3.73 1.68
C GLY A 58 -10.62 2.39 2.39
N ALA A 59 -9.61 1.67 1.91
CA ALA A 59 -9.26 0.32 2.35
C ALA A 59 -9.26 0.12 3.88
N ALA A 60 -8.51 0.98 4.58
CA ALA A 60 -8.35 0.88 6.03
C ALA A 60 -9.66 1.18 6.77
N ALA A 61 -10.41 2.20 6.33
CA ALA A 61 -11.66 2.62 6.97
C ALA A 61 -12.78 1.57 6.80
N VAL A 62 -12.93 1.02 5.60
CA VAL A 62 -14.02 0.09 5.27
C VAL A 62 -13.71 -1.34 5.73
N TYR A 63 -12.48 -1.82 5.49
CA TYR A 63 -12.13 -3.23 5.71
C TYR A 63 -11.24 -3.48 6.92
N GLY A 64 -10.65 -2.44 7.52
CA GLY A 64 -9.82 -2.56 8.72
C GLY A 64 -10.59 -3.09 9.94
N PRO A 65 -11.75 -2.52 10.31
CA PRO A 65 -12.46 -2.91 11.54
C PRO A 65 -12.82 -4.39 11.60
N GLN A 66 -13.28 -4.98 10.48
CA GLN A 66 -13.59 -6.41 10.40
C GLN A 66 -12.35 -7.32 10.46
N LYS A 67 -11.15 -6.76 10.27
CA LYS A 67 -9.85 -7.43 10.44
C LYS A 67 -9.25 -7.18 11.83
N GLY A 68 -10.01 -6.56 12.74
CA GLY A 68 -9.58 -6.28 14.12
C GLY A 68 -8.81 -4.96 14.29
N ALA A 69 -8.78 -4.08 13.28
CA ALA A 69 -8.14 -2.78 13.40
C ALA A 69 -8.97 -1.87 14.33
N THR A 70 -8.32 -1.30 15.35
CA THR A 70 -8.92 -0.24 16.16
C THR A 70 -9.03 1.06 15.35
N SER A 71 -9.80 2.04 15.84
CA SER A 71 -9.87 3.35 15.18
C SER A 71 -8.50 4.05 15.09
N ALA A 72 -7.57 3.74 16.02
CA ALA A 72 -6.20 4.25 15.94
C ALA A 72 -5.40 3.55 14.83
N ASP A 73 -5.53 2.22 14.71
CA ASP A 73 -4.91 1.45 13.65
C ASP A 73 -5.41 1.90 12.28
N VAL A 74 -6.72 2.11 12.12
CA VAL A 74 -7.31 2.60 10.87
C VAL A 74 -6.66 3.92 10.44
N ARG A 75 -6.51 4.89 11.35
CA ARG A 75 -5.85 6.17 11.04
C ARG A 75 -4.38 5.99 10.66
N ALA A 76 -3.65 5.14 11.39
CA ALA A 76 -2.25 4.87 11.11
C ALA A 76 -2.05 4.16 9.77
N LEU A 77 -2.90 3.17 9.46
CA LEU A 77 -2.90 2.43 8.21
C LEU A 77 -3.26 3.34 7.03
N ASP A 78 -4.29 4.18 7.15
CA ASP A 78 -4.69 5.12 6.10
C ASP A 78 -3.56 6.10 5.76
N ALA A 79 -2.93 6.68 6.79
CA ALA A 79 -1.76 7.55 6.61
C ALA A 79 -0.56 6.81 5.99
N GLY A 80 -0.31 5.56 6.40
CA GLY A 80 0.75 4.72 5.83
C GLY A 80 0.50 4.39 4.36
N LEU A 81 -0.75 4.10 3.98
CA LEU A 81 -1.15 3.85 2.60
C LEU A 81 -1.04 5.12 1.75
N ALA A 82 -1.43 6.28 2.27
CA ALA A 82 -1.27 7.57 1.61
C ALA A 82 0.22 7.88 1.35
N HIS A 83 1.07 7.63 2.35
CA HIS A 83 2.52 7.77 2.23
C HIS A 83 3.09 6.85 1.16
N LEU A 84 2.70 5.57 1.17
CA LEU A 84 3.12 4.60 0.16
C LEU A 84 2.70 5.04 -1.26
N ALA A 85 1.47 5.52 -1.43
CA ALA A 85 0.98 6.02 -2.71
C ALA A 85 1.81 7.23 -3.20
N GLY A 86 2.18 8.13 -2.28
CA GLY A 86 3.09 9.25 -2.57
C GLY A 86 4.46 8.79 -3.06
N LEU A 87 5.07 7.78 -2.42
CA LEU A 87 6.35 7.21 -2.85
C LEU A 87 6.26 6.55 -4.24
N LEU A 88 5.16 5.86 -4.52
CA LEU A 88 4.89 5.22 -5.81
C LEU A 88 4.40 6.20 -6.89
N ARG A 89 4.06 7.43 -6.51
CA ARG A 89 3.47 8.47 -7.38
C ARG A 89 2.21 8.01 -8.09
N VAL A 90 1.33 7.32 -7.36
CA VAL A 90 0.01 6.88 -7.82
C VAL A 90 -1.09 7.65 -7.11
N ASP A 91 -2.26 7.75 -7.74
CA ASP A 91 -3.42 8.39 -7.13
C ASP A 91 -4.11 7.44 -6.14
N PRO A 92 -4.08 7.72 -4.81
CA PRO A 92 -4.73 6.88 -3.83
C PRO A 92 -6.27 6.96 -3.87
N ALA A 93 -6.84 7.93 -4.59
CA ALA A 93 -8.28 8.06 -4.80
C ALA A 93 -8.81 7.22 -5.98
N THR A 94 -7.94 6.48 -6.69
CA THR A 94 -8.35 5.59 -7.78
C THR A 94 -9.39 4.59 -7.27
N ALA A 95 -10.57 4.57 -7.90
CA ALA A 95 -11.65 3.66 -7.53
C ALA A 95 -11.20 2.19 -7.65
N GLY A 96 -11.48 1.40 -6.62
CA GLY A 96 -11.12 -0.02 -6.55
C GLY A 96 -9.64 -0.29 -6.27
N ALA A 97 -8.86 0.71 -5.85
CA ALA A 97 -7.46 0.54 -5.46
C ALA A 97 -7.25 0.08 -4.01
N GLY A 98 -8.32 -0.02 -3.20
CA GLY A 98 -8.28 -0.40 -1.78
C GLY A 98 -8.27 -1.89 -1.46
#